data_AF-A0A315DWH8-F1
#
_entry.id   AF-A0A315DWH8-F1
#
_cell.length_a   1.000
_cell.length_b   1.000
_cell.length_c   1.000
_cell.angle_alpha   90.00
_cell.angle_beta   90.00
_cell.angle_gamma   90.00
#
_symmetry.space_group_name_H-M   'P 1'
#
loop_
_entity.id
_entity.type
_entity.pdbx_description
1 polymer ?
#
loop_
_entity_poly.entity_id
_entity_poly.type
_entity_poly.pdbx_seq_one_letter_code
_entity_poly.pdbx_strand_id
1 'polypeptide(L)'
;MSEANAVKALAALAQASRLRVFRTIVGAGPEGMQPGQISQALGIPANTLSFHLKELHQVELISVEREGRFLRYRANMQAMQSLVGFLTDHCCQGQPCEGMPITHRTSPLPHTFSTSGATIMSQRHVLFLCTGNSSRSIMAEAILNHLAPNRFVAFSAGSQAAGQVKPQALQCLERNHMSTAGLRSKSWNEFSGPDAPGMDFVITVCDQAAAEVCPVWPGQPLTAHWGVQEPAQAGQSAEQSVKAYWNAFMTLHRRIAILLSLPLEKLDRLTLQSELQRIGQS
;
A
#
# COMPACT_ATOMS: atom_id res chain seq x y z
N MET A 1 8.60 2.39 -28.27
CA MET A 1 7.17 2.58 -28.65
C MET A 1 7.03 3.91 -29.38
N SER A 2 6.12 4.09 -30.33
CA SER A 2 5.89 5.40 -30.97
C SER A 2 5.01 6.31 -30.12
N GLU A 3 5.14 7.63 -30.29
CA GLU A 3 4.31 8.63 -29.59
C GLU A 3 2.80 8.39 -29.82
N ALA A 4 2.41 8.11 -31.06
CA ALA A 4 1.02 7.81 -31.41
C ALA A 4 0.46 6.60 -30.64
N ASN A 5 1.28 5.57 -30.42
CA ASN A 5 0.88 4.39 -29.63
C ASN A 5 0.87 4.71 -28.13
N ALA A 6 1.79 5.55 -27.64
CA ALA A 6 1.82 6.04 -26.26
C ALA A 6 0.51 6.77 -25.91
N VAL A 7 0.12 7.72 -26.76
CA VAL A 7 -1.09 8.53 -26.58
C VAL A 7 -2.33 7.63 -26.56
N LYS A 8 -2.43 6.65 -27.47
CA LYS A 8 -3.55 5.69 -27.49
C LYS A 8 -3.61 4.85 -26.22
N ALA A 9 -2.48 4.34 -25.74
CA ALA A 9 -2.41 3.54 -24.53
C ALA A 9 -2.81 4.36 -23.28
N LEU A 10 -2.32 5.59 -23.16
CA LEU A 10 -2.70 6.51 -22.09
C LEU A 10 -4.17 6.89 -22.15
N ALA A 11 -4.69 7.20 -23.34
CA ALA A 11 -6.11 7.51 -23.54
C ALA A 11 -7.00 6.33 -23.14
N ALA A 12 -6.57 5.09 -23.44
CA ALA A 12 -7.29 3.91 -23.01
C ALA A 12 -7.30 3.77 -21.47
N LEU A 13 -6.16 4.03 -20.82
CA LEU A 13 -6.04 3.94 -19.36
C LEU A 13 -6.69 5.12 -18.61
N ALA A 14 -6.94 6.26 -19.27
CA ALA A 14 -7.51 7.48 -18.68
C ALA A 14 -9.02 7.39 -18.33
N GLN A 15 -9.56 6.17 -18.19
CA GLN A 15 -10.93 5.92 -17.73
C GLN A 15 -10.90 5.02 -16.50
N ALA A 16 -11.49 5.48 -15.39
CA ALA A 16 -11.42 4.80 -14.09
C ALA A 16 -11.82 3.32 -14.13
N SER A 17 -12.93 2.99 -14.80
CA SER A 17 -13.40 1.60 -14.95
C SER A 17 -12.42 0.75 -15.77
N ARG A 18 -11.85 1.30 -16.84
CA ARG A 18 -10.91 0.59 -17.72
C ARG A 18 -9.57 0.34 -17.03
N LEU A 19 -9.09 1.32 -16.26
CA LEU A 19 -7.91 1.15 -15.42
C LEU A 19 -8.12 0.07 -14.34
N ARG A 20 -9.30 0.02 -13.71
CA ARG A 20 -9.63 -1.06 -12.76
C ARG A 20 -9.62 -2.43 -13.43
N VAL A 21 -10.25 -2.56 -14.61
CA VAL A 21 -10.22 -3.80 -15.43
C VAL A 21 -8.78 -4.22 -15.72
N PHE A 22 -7.94 -3.31 -16.21
CA PHE A 22 -6.54 -3.59 -16.51
C PHE A 22 -5.76 -4.05 -15.26
N ARG A 23 -5.88 -3.33 -14.14
CA ARG A 23 -5.21 -3.69 -12.87
C ARG A 23 -5.65 -5.04 -12.32
N THR A 24 -6.94 -5.37 -12.44
CA THR A 24 -7.48 -6.68 -12.05
C THR A 24 -6.88 -7.80 -12.88
N ILE A 25 -6.74 -7.62 -14.20
CA ILE A 25 -6.09 -8.58 -15.09
C ILE A 25 -4.59 -8.71 -14.76
N VAL A 26 -3.90 -7.61 -14.47
CA VAL A 26 -2.48 -7.63 -14.03
C VAL A 26 -2.33 -8.43 -12.73
N GLY A 27 -3.23 -8.24 -11.77
CA GLY A 27 -3.20 -8.94 -10.48
C GLY A 27 -3.38 -10.45 -10.60
N ALA A 28 -4.05 -10.93 -11.66
CA ALA A 28 -4.17 -12.37 -11.95
C ALA A 28 -2.89 -12.98 -12.54
N GLY A 29 -1.92 -12.15 -12.94
CA GLY A 29 -0.63 -12.61 -13.47
C GLY A 29 -0.77 -13.45 -14.75
N PRO A 30 0.15 -14.42 -14.99
CA PRO A 30 0.17 -15.20 -16.23
C PRO A 30 -1.06 -16.09 -16.41
N GLU A 31 -1.76 -16.40 -15.32
CA GLU A 31 -3.02 -17.16 -15.35
C GLU A 31 -4.15 -16.39 -16.02
N GLY A 32 -4.12 -15.05 -16.03
CA GLY A 32 -5.18 -14.23 -16.64
C GLY A 32 -6.57 -14.43 -16.02
N MET A 33 -7.60 -13.84 -16.65
CA MET A 33 -8.97 -13.88 -16.14
C MET A 33 -10.02 -14.02 -17.25
N GLN A 34 -11.13 -14.68 -16.93
CA GLN A 34 -12.30 -14.74 -17.79
C GLN A 34 -13.22 -13.51 -17.58
N PRO A 35 -13.97 -13.06 -18.60
CA PRO A 35 -14.89 -11.93 -18.48
C PRO A 35 -15.86 -12.02 -17.31
N GLY A 36 -16.41 -13.21 -17.03
CA GLY A 36 -17.33 -13.41 -15.91
C GLY A 36 -16.66 -13.13 -14.55
N GLN A 37 -15.41 -13.57 -14.38
CA GLN A 37 -14.64 -13.32 -13.16
C GLN A 37 -14.32 -11.84 -12.98
N ILE A 38 -13.97 -11.15 -14.08
CA ILE A 38 -13.68 -9.70 -14.06
C ILE A 38 -14.95 -8.90 -13.75
N SER A 39 -16.08 -9.27 -14.36
CA SER A 39 -17.39 -8.64 -14.15
C SER A 39 -17.83 -8.77 -12.69
N GLN A 40 -17.69 -9.97 -12.11
CA GLN A 40 -18.03 -10.23 -10.72
C GLN A 40 -17.10 -9.47 -9.75
N ALA A 41 -15.79 -9.48 -10.00
CA ALA A 41 -14.81 -8.83 -9.14
C ALA A 41 -14.98 -7.31 -9.08
N LEU A 42 -15.44 -6.68 -10.18
CA LEU A 42 -15.55 -5.24 -10.29
C LEU A 42 -16.99 -4.70 -10.23
N GLY A 43 -18.00 -5.58 -10.21
CA GLY A 43 -19.40 -5.19 -10.27
C GLY A 43 -19.79 -4.47 -11.56
N ILE A 44 -19.07 -4.71 -12.66
CA ILE A 44 -19.30 -4.04 -13.96
C ILE A 44 -20.22 -4.91 -14.83
N PRO A 45 -21.31 -4.36 -15.39
CA PRO A 45 -22.18 -5.08 -16.33
C PRO A 45 -21.42 -5.64 -17.54
N ALA A 46 -21.77 -6.84 -18.00
CA ALA A 46 -21.03 -7.57 -19.04
C ALA A 46 -20.88 -6.79 -20.37
N ASN A 47 -21.90 -6.02 -20.77
CA ASN A 47 -21.84 -5.16 -21.96
C ASN A 47 -20.79 -4.05 -21.83
N THR A 48 -20.72 -3.41 -20.67
CA THR A 48 -19.78 -2.33 -20.34
C THR A 48 -18.37 -2.87 -20.21
N LEU A 49 -18.20 -4.04 -19.59
CA LEU A 49 -16.92 -4.73 -19.51
C LEU A 49 -16.39 -5.11 -20.89
N SER A 50 -17.25 -5.63 -21.78
CA SER A 50 -16.84 -6.00 -23.14
C SER A 50 -16.30 -4.81 -23.91
N PHE A 51 -16.90 -3.63 -23.75
CA PHE A 51 -16.38 -2.38 -24.32
C PHE A 51 -14.99 -2.03 -23.77
N HIS A 52 -14.79 -2.07 -22.46
CA HIS A 52 -13.49 -1.81 -21.85
C HIS A 52 -12.39 -2.79 -22.27
N LEU A 53 -12.73 -4.09 -22.36
CA LEU A 53 -11.80 -5.13 -22.80
C LEU A 53 -11.40 -4.94 -24.27
N LYS A 54 -12.36 -4.62 -25.14
CA LYS A 54 -12.08 -4.34 -26.56
C LYS A 54 -11.10 -3.19 -26.72
N GLU A 55 -11.34 -2.10 -25.99
CA GLU A 55 -10.50 -0.91 -26.06
C GLU A 55 -9.07 -1.15 -25.54
N LEU A 56 -8.92 -1.87 -24.43
CA LEU A 56 -7.61 -2.26 -23.90
C LEU A 56 -6.87 -3.20 -24.84
N HIS A 57 -7.60 -4.11 -25.48
CA HIS A 57 -7.03 -5.05 -26.44
C HIS A 57 -6.57 -4.35 -27.72
N GLN A 58 -7.33 -3.35 -28.20
CA GLN A 58 -7.01 -2.57 -29.39
C GLN A 58 -5.70 -1.79 -29.26
N VAL A 59 -5.34 -1.37 -28.04
CA VAL A 59 -4.05 -0.71 -27.74
C VAL A 59 -2.99 -1.69 -27.23
N GLU A 60 -3.24 -2.99 -27.37
CA GLU A 60 -2.33 -4.08 -27.04
C GLU A 60 -1.92 -4.17 -25.57
N LEU A 61 -2.58 -3.45 -24.66
CA LEU A 61 -2.33 -3.53 -23.21
C LEU A 61 -2.81 -4.86 -22.62
N ILE A 62 -3.78 -5.51 -23.26
CA ILE A 62 -4.19 -6.87 -22.90
C ILE A 62 -4.25 -7.76 -24.14
N SER A 63 -3.92 -9.04 -23.95
CA SER A 63 -4.15 -10.09 -24.93
C SER A 63 -5.39 -10.89 -24.56
N VAL A 64 -6.01 -11.50 -25.57
CA VAL A 64 -7.14 -12.41 -25.39
C VAL A 64 -6.83 -13.72 -26.10
N GLU A 65 -7.03 -14.83 -25.40
CA GLU A 65 -6.89 -16.18 -25.93
C GLU A 65 -8.18 -16.96 -25.69
N ARG A 66 -8.51 -17.85 -26.63
CA ARG A 66 -9.68 -18.71 -26.52
C ARG A 66 -9.27 -20.06 -25.93
N GLU A 67 -9.68 -20.31 -24.70
CA GLU A 67 -9.50 -21.59 -24.02
C GLU A 67 -10.84 -22.35 -24.04
N GLY A 68 -11.03 -23.13 -25.10
CA GLY A 68 -12.26 -23.89 -25.35
C GLY A 68 -13.48 -22.96 -25.55
N ARG A 69 -14.40 -22.96 -24.58
CA ARG A 69 -15.63 -22.14 -24.62
C ARG A 69 -15.47 -20.76 -23.99
N PHE A 70 -14.36 -20.49 -23.32
CA PHE A 70 -14.15 -19.25 -22.58
C PHE A 70 -13.05 -18.41 -23.22
N LEU A 71 -13.20 -17.09 -23.13
CA LEU A 71 -12.13 -16.14 -23.44
C LEU A 71 -11.34 -15.88 -22.16
N ARG A 72 -10.03 -15.85 -22.27
CA ARG A 72 -9.13 -15.51 -21.18
C ARG A 72 -8.29 -14.31 -21.57
N TYR A 73 -8.30 -13.31 -20.70
CA TYR A 73 -7.58 -12.07 -20.89
C TYR A 73 -6.34 -12.04 -20.02
N ARG A 74 -5.21 -11.62 -20.59
CA ARG A 74 -3.93 -11.47 -19.90
C ARG A 74 -3.37 -10.07 -20.12
N ALA A 75 -2.64 -9.54 -19.14
CA ALA A 75 -1.99 -8.25 -19.30
C ALA A 75 -0.74 -8.41 -20.17
N ASN A 76 -0.57 -7.52 -21.15
CA ASN A 76 0.63 -7.47 -21.96
C ASN A 76 1.69 -6.62 -21.25
N MET A 77 2.53 -7.29 -20.45
CA MET A 77 3.57 -6.61 -19.66
C MET A 77 4.64 -5.95 -20.55
N GLN A 78 4.89 -6.48 -21.76
CA GLN A 78 5.85 -5.91 -22.68
C GLN A 78 5.37 -4.57 -23.26
N ALA A 79 4.08 -4.48 -23.61
CA ALA A 79 3.46 -3.21 -24.02
C ALA A 79 3.51 -2.18 -22.88
N MET A 80 3.21 -2.60 -21.64
CA MET A 80 3.28 -1.71 -20.48
C MET A 80 4.71 -1.23 -20.17
N GLN A 81 5.70 -2.13 -20.23
CA GLN A 81 7.11 -1.76 -20.08
C GLN A 81 7.56 -0.79 -21.17
N SER A 82 7.09 -0.98 -22.41
CA SER A 82 7.38 -0.08 -23.53
C SER A 82 6.73 1.30 -23.34
N LEU A 83 5.53 1.36 -22.74
CA LEU A 83 4.85 2.60 -22.36
C LEU A 83 5.62 3.36 -21.28
N VAL A 84 6.01 2.67 -20.20
CA VAL A 84 6.83 3.26 -19.14
C VAL A 84 8.17 3.75 -19.71
N GLY A 85 8.84 2.92 -20.52
CA GLY A 85 10.07 3.27 -21.21
C GLY A 85 9.93 4.57 -22.00
N PHE A 86 8.92 4.67 -22.86
CA PHE A 86 8.65 5.89 -23.63
C PHE A 86 8.44 7.13 -22.74
N LEU A 87 7.71 7.00 -21.64
CA LEU A 87 7.49 8.11 -20.70
C LEU A 87 8.78 8.53 -19.99
N THR A 88 9.72 7.60 -19.80
CA THR A 88 11.00 7.84 -19.13
C THR A 88 12.14 8.19 -20.09
N ASP A 89 12.01 7.91 -21.38
CA ASP A 89 13.08 8.02 -22.40
C ASP A 89 13.65 9.45 -22.51
N HIS A 90 12.95 10.47 -22.01
CA HIS A 90 13.40 11.87 -22.03
C HIS A 90 13.50 12.51 -20.64
N CYS A 91 13.24 11.75 -19.57
CA CYS A 91 13.37 12.24 -18.19
C CYS A 91 14.81 12.66 -17.83
N CYS A 92 15.83 12.19 -18.56
CA CYS A 92 17.24 12.46 -18.26
C CYS A 92 18.00 13.30 -19.33
N GLN A 93 17.36 13.84 -20.37
CA GLN A 93 17.95 14.78 -21.37
C GLN A 93 19.45 14.57 -21.75
N GLY A 94 19.92 13.33 -21.90
CA GLY A 94 21.32 13.07 -22.29
C GLY A 94 22.37 13.21 -21.18
N GLN A 95 21.98 13.27 -19.91
CA GLN A 95 22.82 12.80 -18.81
C GLN A 95 22.48 11.33 -18.57
N PRO A 96 23.46 10.42 -18.43
CA PRO A 96 23.13 9.09 -17.94
C PRO A 96 22.41 9.28 -16.61
N CYS A 97 21.30 8.56 -16.38
CA CYS A 97 20.73 8.46 -15.04
C CYS A 97 21.68 7.64 -14.11
N GLU A 98 22.99 7.67 -14.35
CA GLU A 98 24.09 7.40 -13.43
C GLU A 98 24.37 8.71 -12.67
N GLY A 99 23.43 9.15 -11.84
CA GLY A 99 23.57 10.47 -11.22
C GLY A 99 22.42 10.96 -10.35
N MET A 100 21.29 10.26 -10.30
CA MET A 100 20.45 10.35 -9.10
C MET A 100 21.11 9.43 -8.06
N PRO A 101 21.35 9.86 -6.81
CA PRO A 101 22.03 9.03 -5.83
C PRO A 101 21.10 7.88 -5.41
N ILE A 102 21.11 6.79 -6.18
CA ILE A 102 20.86 5.46 -5.66
C ILE A 102 22.12 5.14 -4.86
N THR A 103 22.10 5.31 -3.54
CA THR A 103 23.27 5.00 -2.71
C THR A 103 23.45 3.49 -2.60
N HIS A 104 23.91 2.84 -3.67
CA HIS A 104 24.75 1.65 -3.52
C HIS A 104 26.14 2.14 -3.12
N ARG A 105 26.42 2.13 -1.81
CA ARG A 105 27.72 2.49 -1.27
C ARG A 105 28.65 1.28 -1.36
N THR A 106 29.30 1.10 -2.51
CA THR A 106 30.54 0.31 -2.60
C THR A 106 31.63 1.23 -3.11
N SER A 107 32.53 1.63 -2.23
CA SER A 107 33.86 2.14 -2.58
C SER A 107 34.86 1.59 -1.55
N PRO A 108 36.08 1.21 -1.96
CA PRO A 108 37.00 0.40 -1.18
C PRO A 108 37.75 1.27 -0.16
N LEU A 109 37.82 0.81 1.09
CA LEU A 109 38.69 1.40 2.11
C LEU A 109 40.04 0.67 2.13
N PRO A 110 41.16 1.40 2.28
CA PRO A 110 42.37 0.81 2.81
C PRO A 110 42.15 0.49 4.29
N HIS A 111 42.66 -0.67 4.68
CA HIS A 111 42.65 -1.20 6.03
C HIS A 111 43.18 -0.19 7.05
N THR A 112 42.38 0.16 8.06
CA THR A 112 42.85 0.31 9.44
C THR A 112 41.65 0.26 10.39
N PHE A 113 41.72 -0.65 11.35
CA PHE A 113 40.76 -0.88 12.42
C PHE A 113 40.56 0.38 13.28
N SER A 114 39.31 0.72 13.58
CA SER A 114 38.98 1.48 14.79
C SER A 114 37.58 1.13 15.31
N THR A 115 37.57 0.69 16.55
CA THR A 115 36.46 0.06 17.26
C THR A 115 35.55 1.12 17.88
N SER A 116 34.38 1.40 17.28
CA SER A 116 33.15 1.83 17.99
C SER A 116 31.97 1.85 17.01
N GLY A 117 31.23 0.75 16.92
CA GLY A 117 30.13 0.56 15.97
C GLY A 117 28.77 0.79 16.62
N ALA A 118 28.23 2.01 16.51
CA ALA A 118 26.79 2.24 16.58
C ALA A 118 26.30 2.41 15.13
N THR A 119 25.86 1.31 14.51
CA THR A 119 25.25 1.32 13.18
C THR A 119 23.95 2.10 13.24
N ILE A 120 23.90 3.29 12.63
CA ILE A 120 22.63 3.97 12.36
C ILE A 120 21.90 3.12 11.32
N MET A 121 21.01 2.25 11.78
CA MET A 121 20.04 1.58 10.90
C MET A 121 19.06 2.65 10.42
N SER A 122 18.91 2.82 9.11
CA SER A 122 17.88 3.68 8.54
C SER A 122 16.50 3.18 8.99
N GLN A 123 15.75 4.02 9.69
CA GLN A 123 14.42 3.68 10.17
C GLN A 123 13.46 3.47 8.99
N ARG A 124 12.58 2.47 9.09
CA ARG A 124 11.54 2.23 8.08
C ARG A 124 10.27 3.01 8.39
N HIS A 125 9.67 3.61 7.39
CA HIS A 125 8.45 4.40 7.52
C HIS A 125 7.20 3.56 7.23
N VAL A 126 6.21 3.62 8.13
CA VAL A 126 4.95 2.87 8.03
C VAL A 126 3.76 3.80 8.12
N LEU A 127 2.84 3.72 7.17
CA LEU A 127 1.58 4.45 7.19
C LEU A 127 0.41 3.51 7.47
N PHE A 128 -0.27 3.70 8.61
CA PHE A 128 -1.51 3.00 8.95
C PHE A 128 -2.73 3.78 8.45
N LEU A 129 -3.55 3.15 7.61
CA LEU A 129 -4.74 3.77 7.03
C LEU A 129 -6.02 3.18 7.62
N CYS A 130 -6.95 4.06 7.98
CA CYS A 130 -8.34 3.68 8.18
C CYS A 130 -9.27 4.75 7.59
N THR A 131 -10.59 4.60 7.71
CA THR A 131 -11.53 5.58 7.15
C THR A 131 -11.43 6.93 7.90
N GLY A 132 -11.69 6.91 9.21
CA GLY A 132 -11.80 8.14 10.02
C GLY A 132 -10.52 8.68 10.65
N ASN A 133 -9.42 7.92 10.64
CA ASN A 133 -8.21 8.19 11.43
C ASN A 133 -8.50 8.70 12.85
N SER A 134 -9.32 7.96 13.58
CA SER A 134 -9.80 8.38 14.90
C SER A 134 -9.57 7.33 15.99
N SER A 135 -9.36 6.07 15.63
CA SER A 135 -9.25 4.95 16.58
C SER A 135 -8.17 3.95 16.18
N ARG A 136 -8.47 3.02 15.25
CA ARG A 136 -7.62 1.87 14.91
C ARG A 136 -6.24 2.28 14.39
N SER A 137 -6.18 3.17 13.38
CA SER A 137 -4.90 3.60 12.82
C SER A 137 -4.08 4.47 13.78
N ILE A 138 -4.74 5.25 14.65
CA ILE A 138 -4.09 6.01 15.74
C ILE A 138 -3.44 5.05 16.75
N MET A 139 -4.16 4.01 17.17
CA MET A 139 -3.60 3.00 18.07
C MET A 139 -2.42 2.27 17.42
N ALA A 140 -2.51 1.93 16.12
CA ALA A 140 -1.42 1.28 15.40
C ALA A 140 -0.15 2.16 15.30
N GLU A 141 -0.31 3.45 15.01
CA GLU A 141 0.79 4.44 15.02
C GLU A 141 1.48 4.47 16.38
N ALA A 142 0.71 4.63 17.45
CA ALA A 142 1.24 4.70 18.81
C ALA A 142 1.95 3.41 19.24
N ILE A 143 1.36 2.24 18.96
CA ILE A 143 1.95 0.94 19.32
C ILE A 143 3.31 0.75 18.62
N LEU A 144 3.41 1.00 17.31
CA LEU A 144 4.65 0.77 16.58
C LEU A 144 5.75 1.75 17.02
N ASN A 145 5.41 3.04 17.19
CA ASN A 145 6.37 4.04 17.68
C ASN A 145 6.83 3.75 19.11
N HIS A 146 5.98 3.16 19.95
CA HIS A 146 6.36 2.77 21.32
C HIS A 146 7.29 1.54 21.34
N LEU A 147 6.97 0.51 20.56
CA LEU A 147 7.70 -0.76 20.60
C LEU A 147 9.04 -0.72 19.85
N ALA A 148 9.18 0.14 18.84
CA ALA A 148 10.37 0.15 17.98
C ALA A 148 10.81 1.55 17.51
N PRO A 149 10.97 2.54 18.42
CA PRO A 149 11.27 3.94 18.06
C PRO A 149 12.61 4.12 17.32
N ASN A 150 13.51 3.14 17.43
CA ASN A 150 14.82 3.17 16.78
C ASN A 150 14.87 2.43 15.44
N ARG A 151 13.82 1.67 15.09
CA ARG A 151 13.75 0.85 13.87
C ARG A 151 12.67 1.32 12.90
N PHE A 152 11.64 1.99 13.42
CA PHE A 152 10.47 2.39 12.66
C PHE A 152 10.04 3.81 13.00
N VAL A 153 9.48 4.48 11.99
CA VAL A 153 8.65 5.68 12.17
C VAL A 153 7.26 5.34 11.67
N ALA A 154 6.29 5.36 12.56
CA ALA A 154 4.90 5.11 12.23
C ALA A 154 4.13 6.42 12.08
N PHE A 155 3.27 6.45 11.08
CA PHE A 155 2.29 7.48 10.79
C PHE A 155 0.92 6.84 10.65
N SER A 156 -0.15 7.61 10.80
CA SER A 156 -1.50 7.18 10.46
C SER A 156 -2.26 8.23 9.69
N ALA A 157 -3.23 7.82 8.89
CA ALA A 157 -4.09 8.76 8.17
C ALA A 157 -5.45 8.17 7.82
N GLY A 158 -6.35 9.06 7.38
CA GLY A 158 -7.74 8.79 7.07
C GLY A 158 -8.10 9.15 5.63
N SER A 159 -8.87 8.30 4.96
CA SER A 159 -9.47 8.67 3.68
C SER A 159 -10.58 9.72 3.86
N GLN A 160 -11.32 9.62 4.97
CA GLN A 160 -12.32 10.58 5.43
C GLN A 160 -12.01 10.94 6.88
N ALA A 161 -10.89 11.63 7.10
CA ALA A 161 -10.42 11.96 8.45
C ALA A 161 -11.50 12.66 9.28
N ALA A 162 -11.76 12.16 10.48
CA ALA A 162 -12.79 12.64 11.37
C ALA A 162 -12.45 14.01 12.01
N GLY A 163 -11.21 14.47 11.87
CA GLY A 163 -10.71 15.73 12.44
C GLY A 163 -10.38 15.65 13.93
N GLN A 164 -10.79 14.60 14.63
CA GLN A 164 -10.50 14.36 16.05
C GLN A 164 -10.26 12.88 16.35
N VAL A 165 -9.37 12.63 17.32
CA VAL A 165 -9.13 11.29 17.86
C VAL A 165 -10.24 10.95 18.86
N LYS A 166 -10.75 9.70 18.83
CA LYS A 166 -11.74 9.24 19.79
C LYS A 166 -11.11 9.17 21.19
N PRO A 167 -11.74 9.75 22.24
CA PRO A 167 -11.21 9.71 23.60
C PRO A 167 -10.94 8.28 24.10
N GLN A 168 -11.77 7.31 23.73
CA GLN A 168 -11.60 5.92 24.12
C GLN A 168 -10.32 5.29 23.53
N ALA A 169 -9.89 5.73 22.35
CA ALA A 169 -8.62 5.30 21.77
C ALA A 169 -7.43 5.82 22.59
N LEU A 170 -7.47 7.10 22.97
CA LEU A 170 -6.45 7.73 23.82
C LEU A 170 -6.39 7.08 25.20
N GLN A 171 -7.55 6.86 25.84
CA GLN A 171 -7.63 6.17 27.13
C GLN A 171 -7.09 4.73 27.05
N CYS A 172 -7.33 4.03 25.94
CA CYS A 172 -6.78 2.69 25.72
C CYS A 172 -5.25 2.73 25.64
N LEU A 173 -4.66 3.70 24.94
CA LEU A 173 -3.22 3.90 24.86
C LEU A 173 -2.60 4.27 26.20
N GLU A 174 -3.20 5.22 26.93
CA GLU A 174 -2.73 5.67 28.24
C GLU A 174 -2.71 4.54 29.28
N ARG A 175 -3.76 3.70 29.30
CA ARG A 175 -3.83 2.51 30.17
C ARG A 175 -2.74 1.48 29.86
N ASN A 176 -2.22 1.47 28.64
CA ASN A 176 -1.10 0.64 28.23
C ASN A 176 0.25 1.38 28.28
N HIS A 177 0.33 2.52 28.98
CA HIS A 177 1.53 3.32 29.15
C HIS A 177 2.17 3.80 27.84
N MET A 178 1.35 4.00 26.80
CA MET A 178 1.80 4.54 25.51
C MET A 178 1.56 6.04 25.43
N SER A 179 2.53 6.76 24.88
CA SER A 179 2.42 8.21 24.68
C SER A 179 1.30 8.55 23.69
N THR A 180 0.50 9.54 24.04
CA THR A 180 -0.53 10.13 23.17
C THR A 180 -0.11 11.46 22.57
N ALA A 181 1.11 11.93 22.88
CA ALA A 181 1.62 13.21 22.43
C ALA A 181 1.75 13.25 20.90
N GLY A 182 1.22 14.31 20.28
CA GLY A 182 1.30 14.53 18.84
C GLY A 182 0.33 13.68 17.99
N LEU A 183 -0.43 12.77 18.60
CA LEU A 183 -1.46 12.01 17.88
C LEU A 183 -2.60 12.94 17.47
N ARG A 184 -2.96 12.91 16.18
CA ARG A 184 -4.06 13.69 15.62
C ARG A 184 -4.72 12.96 14.45
N SER A 185 -5.99 13.28 14.22
CA SER A 185 -6.72 12.83 13.04
C SER A 185 -6.32 13.67 11.83
N LYS A 186 -5.90 13.02 10.75
CA LYS A 186 -5.33 13.67 9.56
C LYS A 186 -5.69 12.94 8.27
N SER A 187 -5.81 13.72 7.18
CA SER A 187 -6.11 13.16 5.87
C SER A 187 -4.88 12.48 5.29
N TRP A 188 -5.11 11.39 4.56
CA TRP A 188 -4.06 10.68 3.83
C TRP A 188 -3.40 11.51 2.71
N ASN A 189 -3.99 12.65 2.34
CA ASN A 189 -3.47 13.58 1.35
C ASN A 189 -2.17 14.25 1.82
N GLU A 190 -1.96 14.33 3.13
CA GLU A 190 -0.69 14.80 3.71
C GLU A 190 0.50 13.90 3.36
N PHE A 191 0.23 12.65 2.96
CA PHE A 191 1.24 11.63 2.67
C PHE A 191 1.39 11.29 1.18
N SER A 192 0.60 11.93 0.31
CA SER A 192 0.63 11.70 -1.15
C SER A 192 1.25 12.87 -1.94
N GLY A 193 1.59 13.97 -1.27
CA GLY A 193 2.26 15.12 -1.88
C GLY A 193 3.74 14.88 -2.21
N PRO A 194 4.37 15.76 -3.01
CA PRO A 194 5.78 15.63 -3.40
C PRO A 194 6.75 15.74 -2.22
N ASP A 195 6.39 16.52 -1.19
CA ASP A 195 7.20 16.71 0.03
C ASP A 195 6.82 15.73 1.15
N ALA A 196 5.92 14.77 0.87
CA ALA A 196 5.52 13.78 1.85
C ALA A 196 6.69 12.85 2.19
N PRO A 197 6.80 12.40 3.46
CA PRO A 197 7.78 11.38 3.80
C PRO A 197 7.55 10.12 2.96
N GLY A 198 8.63 9.57 2.40
CA GLY A 198 8.56 8.30 1.69
C GLY A 198 8.13 7.17 2.64
N MET A 199 7.26 6.28 2.16
CA MET A 199 6.78 5.14 2.95
C MET A 199 7.42 3.86 2.46
N ASP A 200 7.86 3.00 3.39
CA ASP A 200 8.26 1.63 3.07
C ASP A 200 7.04 0.72 3.06
N PHE A 201 6.14 0.91 4.03
CA PHE A 201 4.94 0.09 4.23
C PHE A 201 3.68 0.94 4.34
N VAL A 202 2.60 0.52 3.68
CA VAL A 202 1.25 1.08 3.85
C VAL A 202 0.31 -0.03 4.28
N ILE A 203 -0.29 0.11 5.47
CA ILE A 203 -1.11 -0.93 6.09
C ILE A 203 -2.52 -0.41 6.32
N THR A 204 -3.51 -1.00 5.64
CA THR A 204 -4.92 -0.68 5.90
C THR A 204 -5.44 -1.50 7.07
N VAL A 205 -6.09 -0.86 8.05
CA VAL A 205 -6.59 -1.54 9.27
C VAL A 205 -8.12 -1.60 9.35
N CYS A 206 -8.82 -1.06 8.35
CA CYS A 206 -10.26 -1.25 8.18
C CYS A 206 -10.60 -1.70 6.77
N ASP A 207 -11.63 -2.54 6.65
CA ASP A 207 -12.05 -3.14 5.38
C ASP A 207 -12.49 -2.06 4.38
N GLN A 208 -13.12 -1.00 4.86
CA GLN A 208 -13.57 0.10 4.02
C GLN A 208 -12.39 0.87 3.40
N ALA A 209 -11.33 1.18 4.16
CA ALA A 209 -10.14 1.80 3.58
C ALA A 209 -9.38 0.85 2.64
N ALA A 210 -9.47 -0.46 2.86
CA ALA A 210 -8.91 -1.45 1.95
C ALA A 210 -9.68 -1.57 0.62
N ALA A 211 -10.98 -1.30 0.65
CA ALA A 211 -11.85 -1.29 -0.54
C ALA A 211 -11.82 0.04 -1.32
N GLU A 212 -11.23 1.09 -0.76
CA GLU A 212 -11.11 2.41 -1.39
C GLU A 212 -9.89 2.49 -2.32
N VAL A 213 -10.00 3.32 -3.37
CA VAL A 213 -8.87 3.59 -4.26
C VAL A 213 -7.93 4.58 -3.56
N CYS A 214 -6.87 4.06 -2.97
CA CYS A 214 -5.81 4.87 -2.36
C CYS A 214 -5.09 5.74 -3.42
N PRO A 215 -4.57 6.92 -3.05
CA PRO A 215 -3.70 7.71 -3.92
C PRO A 215 -2.41 6.93 -4.24
N VAL A 216 -1.68 7.40 -5.27
CA VAL A 216 -0.35 6.88 -5.56
C VAL A 216 0.61 7.37 -4.48
N TRP A 217 1.24 6.45 -3.78
CA TRP A 217 2.25 6.75 -2.77
C TRP A 217 3.64 6.91 -3.42
N PRO A 218 4.40 7.96 -3.09
CA PRO A 218 5.80 8.06 -3.48
C PRO A 218 6.59 6.82 -3.05
N GLY A 219 7.51 6.35 -3.91
CA GLY A 219 8.41 5.23 -3.58
C GLY A 219 7.83 3.82 -3.68
N GLN A 220 6.55 3.66 -4.08
CA GLN A 220 5.88 2.35 -4.23
C GLN A 220 6.03 1.47 -2.97
N PRO A 221 5.45 1.85 -1.82
CA PRO A 221 5.49 1.06 -0.59
C PRO A 221 4.90 -0.34 -0.79
N LEU A 222 5.36 -1.30 0.00
CA LEU A 222 4.65 -2.58 0.12
C LEU A 222 3.33 -2.35 0.86
N THR A 223 2.28 -3.03 0.43
CA THR A 223 0.92 -2.79 0.95
C THR A 223 0.32 -4.03 1.57
N ALA A 224 -0.32 -3.91 2.73
CA ALA A 224 -1.06 -5.02 3.33
C ALA A 224 -2.37 -4.57 3.97
N HIS A 225 -3.25 -5.54 4.21
CA HIS A 225 -4.50 -5.32 4.91
C HIS A 225 -4.53 -6.13 6.21
N TRP A 226 -4.63 -5.43 7.32
CA TRP A 226 -4.73 -5.96 8.67
C TRP A 226 -6.07 -5.58 9.27
N GLY A 227 -7.17 -6.12 8.73
CA GLY A 227 -8.52 -5.79 9.17
C GLY A 227 -8.72 -5.94 10.68
N VAL A 228 -9.17 -4.87 11.33
CA VAL A 228 -9.53 -4.85 12.76
C VAL A 228 -10.96 -4.34 12.87
N GLN A 229 -11.79 -5.05 13.63
CA GLN A 229 -13.20 -4.67 13.84
C GLN A 229 -13.29 -3.24 14.41
N GLU A 230 -14.28 -2.46 13.95
CA GLU A 230 -14.52 -1.12 14.49
C GLU A 230 -14.94 -1.20 15.97
N PRO A 231 -14.16 -0.59 16.89
CA PRO A 231 -14.48 -0.63 18.31
C PRO A 231 -15.63 0.31 18.70
N ALA A 232 -15.94 1.36 17.93
CA ALA A 232 -17.05 2.26 18.21
C ALA A 232 -18.33 1.85 17.47
N GLN A 233 -19.34 1.34 18.19
CA GLN A 233 -20.65 1.00 17.61
C GLN A 233 -21.78 1.69 18.36
N ALA A 234 -22.85 2.06 17.64
CA ALA A 234 -24.03 2.69 18.23
C ALA A 234 -24.72 1.74 19.23
N GLY A 235 -25.15 2.27 20.37
CA GLY A 235 -25.89 1.51 21.39
C GLY A 235 -25.03 0.63 22.33
N GLN A 236 -23.70 0.65 22.22
CA GLN A 236 -22.83 -0.06 23.17
C GLN A 236 -22.83 0.59 24.55
N SER A 237 -22.78 -0.23 25.60
CA SER A 237 -22.49 0.25 26.96
C SER A 237 -21.03 0.70 27.09
N ALA A 238 -20.72 1.48 28.14
CA ALA A 238 -19.36 1.93 28.42
C ALA A 238 -18.38 0.75 28.56
N GLU A 239 -18.78 -0.33 29.25
CA GLU A 239 -17.97 -1.53 29.43
C GLU A 239 -17.73 -2.28 28.10
N GLN A 240 -18.76 -2.41 27.28
CA GLN A 240 -18.65 -3.01 25.95
C GLN A 240 -17.70 -2.22 25.06
N SER A 241 -17.78 -0.89 25.10
CA SER A 241 -16.89 -0.01 24.36
C SER A 241 -15.44 -0.20 24.82
N VAL A 242 -15.17 -0.16 26.13
CA VAL A 242 -13.82 -0.39 26.68
C VAL A 242 -13.26 -1.74 26.22
N LYS A 243 -14.06 -2.81 26.30
CA LYS A 243 -13.68 -4.14 25.84
C LYS A 243 -13.38 -4.18 24.34
N ALA A 244 -14.17 -3.50 23.52
CA ALA A 244 -13.98 -3.44 22.07
C ALA A 244 -12.67 -2.73 21.70
N TYR A 245 -12.36 -1.60 22.36
CA TYR A 245 -11.08 -0.90 22.18
C TYR A 245 -9.89 -1.76 22.62
N TRP A 246 -10.00 -2.46 23.76
CA TRP A 246 -8.97 -3.39 24.22
C TRP A 246 -8.72 -4.52 23.21
N ASN A 247 -9.79 -5.13 22.68
CA ASN A 247 -9.66 -6.19 21.67
C ASN A 247 -8.95 -5.67 20.41
N ALA A 248 -9.34 -4.50 19.91
CA ALA A 248 -8.70 -3.87 18.77
C ALA A 248 -7.21 -3.58 19.03
N PHE A 249 -6.88 -3.07 20.22
CA PHE A 249 -5.51 -2.85 20.66
C PHE A 249 -4.69 -4.14 20.66
N MET A 250 -5.21 -5.21 21.26
CA MET A 250 -4.52 -6.51 21.34
C MET A 250 -4.27 -7.12 19.96
N THR A 251 -5.25 -7.03 19.04
CA THR A 251 -5.07 -7.46 17.66
C THR A 251 -3.95 -6.68 16.95
N LEU A 252 -3.96 -5.35 17.05
CA LEU A 252 -2.92 -4.50 16.47
C LEU A 252 -1.54 -4.78 17.08
N HIS A 253 -1.47 -4.88 18.40
CA HIS A 253 -0.25 -5.16 19.13
C HIS A 253 0.36 -6.50 18.71
N ARG A 254 -0.44 -7.57 18.63
CA ARG A 254 0.02 -8.89 18.16
C ARG A 254 0.61 -8.82 16.76
N ARG A 255 -0.09 -8.18 15.83
CA ARG A 255 0.35 -8.06 14.42
C ARG A 255 1.62 -7.23 14.28
N ILE A 256 1.72 -6.12 15.01
CA ILE A 256 2.92 -5.30 15.08
C ILE A 256 4.08 -6.10 15.69
N ALA A 257 3.85 -6.85 16.77
CA ALA A 257 4.88 -7.71 17.36
C ALA A 257 5.41 -8.76 16.37
N ILE A 258 4.53 -9.36 15.55
CA ILE A 258 4.97 -10.28 14.48
C ILE A 258 5.80 -9.54 13.43
N LEU A 259 5.36 -8.36 12.97
CA LEU A 259 6.17 -7.53 12.04
C LEU A 259 7.58 -7.25 12.61
N LEU A 260 7.67 -6.88 13.89
CA LEU A 260 8.95 -6.56 14.53
C LEU A 260 9.88 -7.77 14.66
N SER A 261 9.33 -8.98 14.63
CA SER A 261 10.07 -10.25 14.66
C SER A 261 10.60 -10.70 13.29
N LEU A 262 10.14 -10.10 12.19
CA LEU A 262 10.60 -10.45 10.85
C LEU A 262 12.07 -10.03 10.63
N PRO A 263 12.90 -10.86 9.97
CA PRO A 263 14.27 -10.52 9.61
C PRO A 263 14.30 -9.67 8.33
N LEU A 264 13.78 -8.45 8.42
CA LEU A 264 13.48 -7.57 7.26
C LEU A 264 14.68 -7.32 6.34
N GLU A 265 15.91 -7.38 6.84
CA GLU A 265 17.14 -7.19 6.06
C GLU A 265 17.49 -8.41 5.19
N LYS A 266 16.92 -9.57 5.50
CA LYS A 266 17.17 -10.85 4.81
C LYS A 266 16.06 -11.25 3.84
N LEU A 267 14.91 -10.59 3.93
CA LEU A 267 13.76 -10.89 3.09
C LEU A 267 13.82 -10.08 1.80
N ASP A 268 13.67 -10.76 0.66
CA ASP A 268 13.40 -10.07 -0.59
C ASP A 268 12.00 -9.42 -0.57
N ARG A 269 11.76 -8.55 -1.54
CA ARG A 269 10.54 -7.74 -1.61
C ARG A 269 9.26 -8.59 -1.75
N LEU A 270 9.28 -9.69 -2.50
CA LEU A 270 8.11 -10.57 -2.69
C LEU A 270 7.82 -11.35 -1.42
N THR A 271 8.85 -11.93 -0.78
CA THR A 271 8.70 -12.65 0.49
C THR A 271 8.21 -11.71 1.58
N LEU A 272 8.76 -10.51 1.68
CA LEU A 272 8.31 -9.50 2.63
C LEU A 272 6.85 -9.09 2.40
N GLN A 273 6.45 -8.90 1.13
CA GLN A 273 5.07 -8.61 0.76
C GLN A 273 4.11 -9.75 1.18
N SER A 274 4.52 -11.01 1.02
CA SER A 274 3.74 -12.17 1.46
C SER A 274 3.61 -12.25 2.98
N GLU A 275 4.71 -12.04 3.72
CA GLU A 275 4.69 -12.02 5.19
C GLU A 275 3.79 -10.89 5.73
N LEU A 276 3.86 -9.70 5.14
CA LEU A 276 2.98 -8.58 5.51
C LEU A 276 1.49 -8.93 5.32
N GLN A 277 1.14 -9.66 4.26
CA GLN A 277 -0.23 -10.15 4.05
C GLN A 277 -0.62 -11.22 5.08
N ARG A 278 0.28 -12.16 5.37
CA ARG A 278 0.05 -13.24 6.33
C ARG A 278 -0.19 -12.71 7.75
N ILE A 279 0.52 -11.67 8.16
CA ILE A 279 0.29 -11.01 9.46
C ILE A 279 -1.16 -10.54 9.60
N GLY A 280 -1.77 -10.04 8.51
CA GLY A 280 -3.16 -9.60 8.50
C GLY A 280 -4.18 -10.69 8.81
N GLN A 281 -3.82 -11.96 8.66
CA GLN A 281 -4.67 -13.13 8.92
C GLN A 281 -4.46 -13.75 10.31
N SER A 282 -3.57 -13.17 11.12
CA SER A 282 -3.19 -13.67 12.46
C SER A 282 -3.90 -12.98 13.62
#